data_AF-A0A7H1VN35-F1
#
_entry.id   AF-A0A7H1VN35-F1
#
_cell.length_a   1.000
_cell.length_b   1.000
_cell.length_c   1.000
_cell.angle_alpha   90.00
_cell.angle_beta   90.00
_cell.angle_gamma   90.00
#
_symmetry.space_group_name_H-M   'P 1'
#
loop_
_entity.id
_entity.type
_entity.pdbx_description
1 polymer ?
#
loop_
_entity_poly.entity_id
_entity_poly.type
_entity_poly.pdbx_seq_one_letter_code
_entity_poly.pdbx_strand_id
1 'polypeptide(L)'
;MFITSGDHEYTKVSQIVQNQGRIENEPVAIEDDVWIGANVSILRGVRIMEGAIVGTASVITKDVPPYCVCVGNPCKPIKLRYSDEQLLEHLTSIGKTEHEANKILQLRQEILTKYNLNLK
;
A
#
# COMPACT_ATOMS: atom_id res chain seq x y z
N MET A 1 -11.33 -10.49 -1.49
CA MET A 1 -10.05 -9.86 -1.80
C MET A 1 -9.39 -10.64 -2.92
N PHE A 2 -8.75 -9.95 -3.87
CA PHE A 2 -7.97 -10.56 -4.94
C PHE A 2 -6.53 -10.06 -4.85
N ILE A 3 -5.55 -10.95 -4.89
CA ILE A 3 -4.12 -10.62 -4.85
C ILE A 3 -3.49 -11.22 -6.10
N THR A 4 -2.83 -10.40 -6.91
CA THR A 4 -2.07 -10.88 -8.06
C THR A 4 -0.59 -10.62 -7.84
N SER A 5 0.24 -11.66 -7.94
CA SER A 5 1.70 -11.55 -7.90
C SER A 5 2.32 -11.57 -9.29
N GLY A 6 1.55 -11.81 -10.34
CA GLY A 6 2.00 -11.82 -11.73
C GLY A 6 1.09 -11.00 -12.64
N ASP A 7 1.49 -10.84 -13.89
CA ASP A 7 0.65 -10.21 -14.93
C ASP A 7 0.84 -10.92 -16.27
N HIS A 8 -0.05 -10.62 -17.21
CA HIS A 8 0.08 -11.07 -18.59
C HIS A 8 1.08 -10.17 -19.34
N GLU A 9 1.99 -10.74 -20.12
CA GLU A 9 2.81 -9.95 -21.03
C GLU A 9 1.92 -9.40 -22.16
N TYR A 10 2.03 -8.12 -22.49
CA TYR A 10 1.19 -7.48 -23.51
C TYR A 10 1.98 -6.62 -24.49
N THR A 11 3.31 -6.63 -24.41
CA THR A 11 4.18 -5.76 -25.20
C THR A 11 4.83 -6.45 -26.41
N LYS A 12 4.71 -7.77 -26.56
CA LYS A 12 5.32 -8.54 -27.68
C LYS A 12 4.55 -8.32 -28.98
N VAL A 13 5.14 -7.55 -29.89
CA VAL A 13 4.63 -7.33 -31.25
C VAL A 13 4.56 -8.67 -32.02
N SER A 14 3.56 -8.81 -32.91
CA SER A 14 3.31 -9.99 -33.75
C SER A 14 2.83 -11.25 -33.03
N GLN A 15 2.47 -11.17 -31.76
CA GLN A 15 1.84 -12.26 -31.01
C GLN A 15 0.50 -11.79 -30.43
N ILE A 16 -0.56 -12.60 -30.54
CA ILE A 16 -1.81 -12.32 -29.82
C ILE A 16 -1.57 -12.38 -28.32
N VAL A 17 -2.30 -11.57 -27.53
CA VAL A 17 -2.10 -11.47 -26.07
C VAL A 17 -1.99 -12.86 -25.44
N GLN A 18 -2.92 -13.78 -25.74
CA GLN A 18 -2.93 -15.15 -25.20
C GLN A 18 -1.62 -15.94 -25.35
N ASN A 19 -0.78 -15.61 -26.35
CA ASN A 19 0.46 -16.30 -26.66
C ASN A 19 1.72 -15.54 -26.19
N GLN A 20 1.57 -14.38 -25.56
CA GLN A 20 2.71 -13.55 -25.15
C GLN A 20 3.36 -14.02 -23.83
N GLY A 21 2.68 -14.87 -23.05
CA GLY A 21 3.17 -15.41 -21.78
C GLY A 21 2.88 -14.48 -20.58
N ARG A 22 3.66 -14.64 -19.51
CA ARG A 22 3.52 -13.87 -18.26
C ARG A 22 4.78 -13.07 -17.99
N ILE A 23 4.64 -11.94 -17.32
CA ILE A 23 5.78 -11.21 -16.78
C ILE A 23 6.23 -11.82 -15.45
N GLU A 24 7.44 -11.45 -15.01
CA GLU A 24 8.01 -11.93 -13.76
C GLU A 24 7.11 -11.60 -12.57
N ASN A 25 7.04 -12.56 -11.63
CA ASN A 25 6.25 -12.37 -10.43
C ASN A 25 6.94 -11.39 -9.49
N GLU A 26 6.21 -10.41 -8.99
CA GLU A 26 6.65 -9.53 -7.92
C GLU A 26 5.80 -9.77 -6.67
N PRO A 27 6.42 -10.05 -5.51
CA PRO A 27 5.69 -10.39 -4.31
C PRO A 27 4.86 -9.21 -3.81
N VAL A 28 3.69 -9.54 -3.25
CA VAL A 28 2.87 -8.60 -2.50
C VAL A 28 3.20 -8.77 -1.02
N ALA A 29 3.46 -7.66 -0.33
CA ALA A 29 3.72 -7.65 1.10
C ALA A 29 2.57 -6.95 1.83
N ILE A 30 1.99 -7.61 2.83
CA ILE A 30 0.99 -7.02 3.73
C ILE A 30 1.59 -7.09 5.13
N GLU A 31 1.76 -5.94 5.77
CA GLU A 31 2.34 -5.82 7.10
C GLU A 31 1.32 -5.98 8.23
N ASP A 32 1.80 -5.80 9.46
CA ASP A 32 1.03 -5.92 10.68
C ASP A 32 -0.08 -4.86 10.78
N ASP A 33 -1.17 -5.20 11.48
CA ASP A 33 -2.32 -4.31 11.76
C ASP A 33 -2.98 -3.65 10.52
N VAL A 34 -2.87 -4.27 9.35
CA VAL A 34 -3.55 -3.79 8.14
C VAL A 34 -5.02 -4.20 8.13
N TRP A 35 -5.92 -3.24 7.96
CA TRP A 35 -7.35 -3.53 7.71
C TRP A 35 -7.69 -3.39 6.23
N ILE A 36 -8.18 -4.48 5.62
CA ILE A 36 -8.55 -4.52 4.19
C ILE A 36 -10.06 -4.73 4.05
N GLY A 37 -10.72 -3.77 3.41
CA GLY A 37 -12.14 -3.83 3.10
C GLY A 37 -12.52 -4.95 2.12
N ALA A 38 -13.83 -5.18 1.97
CA ALA A 38 -14.32 -6.21 1.06
C ALA A 38 -13.97 -5.88 -0.40
N ASN A 39 -13.85 -6.90 -1.25
CA ASN A 39 -13.65 -6.75 -2.70
C ASN A 39 -12.47 -5.88 -3.14
N VAL A 40 -11.43 -5.74 -2.30
CA VAL A 40 -10.17 -5.10 -2.69
C VAL A 40 -9.38 -5.98 -3.66
N SER A 41 -8.79 -5.36 -4.68
CA SER A 41 -7.83 -5.97 -5.60
C SER A 41 -6.44 -5.39 -5.37
N ILE A 42 -5.44 -6.24 -5.24
CA ILE A 42 -4.05 -5.89 -4.91
C ILE A 42 -3.15 -6.34 -6.05
N LEU A 43 -2.52 -5.39 -6.74
CA LEU A 43 -1.62 -5.68 -7.86
C LEU A 43 -0.23 -6.10 -7.38
N ARG A 44 0.53 -6.75 -8.28
CA ARG A 44 1.86 -7.30 -7.99
C ARG A 44 2.84 -6.22 -7.54
N GLY A 45 3.82 -6.63 -6.73
CA GLY A 45 4.93 -5.75 -6.31
C GLY A 45 4.56 -4.64 -5.32
N VAL A 46 3.31 -4.57 -4.86
CA VAL A 46 2.89 -3.54 -3.90
C VAL A 46 3.10 -4.01 -2.47
N ARG A 47 3.43 -3.04 -1.61
CA ARG A 47 3.52 -3.19 -0.15
C ARG A 47 2.40 -2.41 0.54
N ILE A 48 1.60 -3.09 1.36
CA ILE A 48 0.59 -2.48 2.22
C ILE A 48 1.19 -2.40 3.61
N MET A 49 1.56 -1.19 4.02
CA MET A 49 2.40 -0.98 5.19
C MET A 49 1.61 -0.95 6.48
N GLU A 50 2.33 -1.11 7.59
CA GLU A 50 1.79 -1.28 8.92
C GLU A 50 0.68 -0.28 9.28
N GLY A 51 -0.40 -0.81 9.86
CA GLY A 51 -1.51 0.01 10.32
C GLY A 51 -2.30 0.69 9.18
N ALA A 52 -2.05 0.37 7.91
CA ALA A 52 -2.84 0.95 6.83
C ALA A 52 -4.30 0.44 6.84
N ILE A 53 -5.22 1.30 6.38
CA ILE A 53 -6.62 0.96 6.16
C ILE A 53 -6.92 1.09 4.67
N VAL A 54 -7.45 0.02 4.06
CA VAL A 54 -7.88 0.02 2.67
C VAL A 54 -9.41 -0.10 2.60
N GLY A 55 -10.06 0.88 1.98
CA GLY A 55 -11.50 0.86 1.78
C GLY A 55 -11.99 -0.24 0.84
N THR A 56 -13.25 -0.63 0.99
CA THR A 56 -13.93 -1.61 0.15
C THR A 56 -13.86 -1.23 -1.34
N ALA A 57 -13.73 -2.25 -2.20
CA ALA A 57 -13.67 -2.13 -3.67
C ALA A 57 -12.49 -1.30 -4.21
N SER A 58 -11.43 -1.10 -3.41
CA SER A 58 -10.21 -0.45 -3.88
C SER A 58 -9.37 -1.31 -4.81
N VAL A 59 -8.66 -0.66 -5.73
CA VAL A 59 -7.66 -1.29 -6.61
C VAL A 59 -6.28 -0.71 -6.29
N ILE A 60 -5.46 -1.47 -5.60
CA ILE A 60 -4.14 -1.07 -5.13
C ILE A 60 -3.13 -1.29 -6.25
N THR A 61 -2.63 -0.20 -6.83
CA THR A 61 -1.65 -0.20 -7.91
C THR A 61 -0.28 0.34 -7.50
N LYS A 62 -0.16 0.78 -6.24
CA LYS A 62 1.06 1.36 -5.63
C LYS A 62 1.06 1.04 -4.14
N ASP A 63 2.22 1.23 -3.50
CA ASP A 63 2.36 1.05 -2.06
C ASP A 63 1.36 1.90 -1.26
N VAL A 64 0.88 1.32 -0.16
CA VAL A 64 -0.04 1.97 0.78
C VAL A 64 0.76 2.42 2.00
N PRO A 65 0.83 3.74 2.31
CA PRO A 65 1.69 4.24 3.38
C PRO A 65 1.26 3.75 4.77
N PRO A 66 2.20 3.70 5.74
CA PRO A 66 1.90 3.30 7.11
C PRO A 66 0.84 4.22 7.71
N TYR A 67 -0.10 3.65 8.47
CA TYR A 67 -1.12 4.40 9.21
C TYR A 67 -1.92 5.41 8.37
N CYS A 68 -2.12 5.13 7.08
CA CYS A 68 -2.97 5.91 6.19
C CYS A 68 -4.28 5.19 5.88
N VAL A 69 -5.36 5.96 5.68
CA VAL A 69 -6.61 5.45 5.11
C VAL A 69 -6.61 5.72 3.62
N CYS A 70 -6.74 4.66 2.83
CA CYS A 70 -6.63 4.69 1.38
C CYS A 70 -7.87 4.07 0.73
N VAL A 71 -8.38 4.70 -0.32
CA VAL A 71 -9.61 4.26 -1.01
C VAL A 71 -9.53 4.51 -2.52
N GLY A 72 -10.48 3.95 -3.27
CA GLY A 72 -10.67 4.22 -4.70
C GLY A 72 -9.99 3.25 -5.67
N ASN A 73 -10.19 3.52 -6.96
CA ASN A 73 -9.61 2.81 -8.10
C ASN A 73 -9.13 3.87 -9.13
N PRO A 74 -7.82 4.16 -9.24
CA PRO A 74 -6.73 3.58 -8.43
C PRO A 74 -6.81 4.03 -6.96
N CYS A 75 -6.38 3.15 -6.05
CA CYS A 75 -6.36 3.40 -4.61
C CYS A 75 -5.39 4.53 -4.28
N LYS A 76 -5.83 5.50 -3.48
CA LYS A 76 -5.05 6.66 -3.05
C LYS A 76 -5.25 6.91 -1.56
N PRO A 77 -4.21 7.40 -0.85
CA PRO A 77 -4.37 7.93 0.49
C PRO A 77 -5.34 9.12 0.49
N ILE A 78 -6.28 9.13 1.44
CA ILE A 78 -7.27 10.20 1.59
C ILE A 78 -7.22 10.90 2.95
N LYS A 79 -6.66 10.23 3.97
CA LYS A 79 -6.44 10.82 5.30
C LYS A 79 -5.39 10.02 6.07
N LEU A 80 -4.77 10.68 7.05
CA LEU A 80 -3.97 9.99 8.06
C LEU A 80 -4.89 9.33 9.09
N ARG A 81 -4.48 8.19 9.68
CA ARG A 81 -5.14 7.66 10.89
C ARG A 81 -4.89 8.58 12.09
N TYR A 82 -3.67 9.12 12.17
CA TYR A 82 -3.13 9.91 13.27
C TYR A 82 -2.24 11.03 12.74
N SER A 83 -2.17 12.17 13.44
CA SER A 83 -1.11 13.18 13.24
C SER A 83 0.28 12.56 13.47
N ASP A 84 1.35 13.31 13.21
CA ASP A 84 2.72 12.83 13.46
C ASP A 84 2.95 12.56 14.95
N GLU A 85 2.48 13.47 15.82
CA GLU A 85 2.60 13.34 17.28
C GLU A 85 1.75 12.17 17.80
N GLN A 86 0.50 12.08 17.34
CA GLN A 86 -0.41 10.99 17.72
C GLN A 86 0.09 9.62 17.25
N LEU A 87 0.76 9.55 16.10
CA LEU A 87 1.34 8.31 15.61
C LEU A 87 2.49 7.85 16.53
N LEU A 88 3.39 8.76 16.91
CA LEU A 88 4.51 8.44 17.81
C LEU A 88 4.00 7.98 19.19
N GLU A 89 2.99 8.67 19.74
CA GLU A 89 2.34 8.29 20.98
C GLU A 89 1.72 6.89 20.88
N HIS A 90 0.97 6.62 19.80
CA HIS A 90 0.35 5.32 19.55
C HIS A 90 1.39 4.20 19.47
N LEU A 91 2.42 4.35 18.64
CA LEU A 91 3.46 3.35 18.46
C LEU A 91 4.19 3.02 19.76
N THR A 92 4.49 4.04 20.56
CA THR A 92 5.10 3.87 21.88
C THR A 92 4.16 3.10 22.82
N SER A 93 2.86 3.44 22.82
CA SER A 93 1.87 2.77 23.68
C SER A 93 1.68 1.28 23.37
N ILE A 94 1.93 0.86 22.13
CA ILE A 94 1.86 -0.56 21.73
C ILE A 94 3.21 -1.28 21.82
N GLY A 95 4.21 -0.65 22.44
CA GLY A 95 5.50 -1.26 22.78
C GLY A 95 6.59 -1.13 21.72
N LYS A 96 6.41 -0.29 20.68
CA LYS A 96 7.50 0.02 19.75
C LYS A 96 8.56 0.86 20.44
N THR A 97 9.82 0.61 20.11
CA THR A 97 10.92 1.48 20.48
C THR A 97 10.82 2.82 19.75
N GLU A 98 11.46 3.85 20.32
CA GLU A 98 11.55 5.17 19.67
C GLU A 98 12.18 5.08 18.27
N HIS A 99 13.17 4.21 18.08
CA HIS A 99 13.80 4.01 16.77
C HIS A 99 12.82 3.45 15.74
N GLU A 100 12.02 2.44 16.11
CA GLU A 100 11.01 1.87 15.22
C GLU A 100 9.90 2.88 14.90
N ALA A 101 9.45 3.64 15.91
CA ALA A 101 8.41 4.64 15.74
C ALA A 101 8.83 5.75 14.76
N ASN A 102 10.04 6.28 14.93
CA ASN A 102 10.59 7.29 14.03
C ASN A 102 10.79 6.75 12.61
N LYS A 103 11.22 5.49 12.46
CA LYS A 103 11.37 4.86 11.14
C LYS A 103 10.03 4.75 10.40
N ILE A 104 8.95 4.37 11.08
CA ILE A 104 7.61 4.30 10.49
C ILE A 104 7.13 5.70 10.09
N LEU A 105 7.30 6.69 10.97
CA LEU A 105 6.92 8.07 10.68
C LEU A 105 7.67 8.63 9.45
N GLN A 106 8.99 8.43 9.41
CA GLN A 106 9.82 8.86 8.29
C GLN A 106 9.37 8.19 6.98
N LEU A 107 9.15 6.87 6.99
CA LEU A 107 8.69 6.13 5.81
C LEU A 107 7.33 6.66 5.31
N ARG A 108 6.41 6.97 6.23
CA ARG A 108 5.12 7.58 5.90
C ARG A 108 5.31 8.93 5.19
N GLN A 109 6.15 9.81 5.74
CA GLN A 109 6.42 11.13 5.16
C GLN A 109 7.08 11.00 3.76
N GLU A 110 8.08 10.13 3.61
CA GLU A 110 8.77 9.90 2.33
C GLU A 110 7.80 9.50 1.20
N ILE A 111 6.85 8.60 1.49
CA ILE A 111 5.87 8.15 0.50
C ILE A 111 4.85 9.23 0.18
N LEU A 112 4.37 9.97 1.19
CA LEU A 112 3.43 11.06 0.98
C LEU A 112 4.05 12.18 0.12
N THR A 113 5.33 12.51 0.35
CA THR A 113 6.09 13.43 -0.49
C THR A 113 6.29 12.87 -1.90
N LYS A 114 6.67 11.60 -2.06
CA LYS A 114 6.83 10.94 -3.36
C LYS A 114 5.57 11.01 -4.21
N TYR A 115 4.39 11.01 -3.58
CA TYR A 115 3.09 11.08 -4.25
C TYR A 115 2.51 12.49 -4.32
N ASN A 116 3.23 13.53 -3.89
CA ASN A 116 2.76 14.92 -3.81
C ASN A 116 1.42 15.06 -3.06
N LEU A 117 1.27 14.34 -1.95
CA LEU A 117 0.04 14.32 -1.15
C LEU A 117 0.17 15.22 0.08
N ASN A 118 -0.71 16.22 0.18
CA ASN A 118 -0.89 17.04 1.38
C ASN A 118 -2.15 16.58 2.12
N LEU A 119 -2.00 15.58 2.98
CA LEU A 119 -3.10 15.05 3.80
C LEU A 119 -3.19 15.84 5.12
N LYS A 120 -4.41 15.94 5.64
CA LYS A 120 -4.69 16.49 6.97
C LYS A 120 -4.94 15.36 7.97
#